data_AF-A0A1T1ATL0-F1
#
_entry.id   AF-A0A1T1ATL0-F1
#
_cell.length_a   1.000
_cell.length_b   1.000
_cell.length_c   1.000
_cell.angle_alpha   90.00
_cell.angle_beta   90.00
_cell.angle_gamma   90.00
#
_symmetry.space_group_name_H-M   'P 1'
#
loop_
_entity.id
_entity.type
_entity.pdbx_description
1 polymer ?
#
loop_
_entity_poly.entity_id
_entity_poly.type
_entity_poly.pdbx_seq_one_letter_code
_entity_poly.pdbx_strand_id
1 'polypeptide(L)'
;MIYTMIVGANNAGKSNLLAALRAFYEEIKWSSEDTPKLGKSSDESWVELAFVLNDAEWAGLAEKYKEDVADQHLTVRRYFGSKEKDRVKSTCQVFRASRDIAA
;
A
#
# COMPACT_ATOMS: atom_id res chain seq x y z
N MET A 1 8.00 15.30 -19.63
CA MET A 1 8.24 13.85 -19.43
C MET A 1 8.75 13.70 -18.01
N ILE A 2 8.00 13.02 -17.14
CA ILE A 2 8.42 12.81 -15.75
C ILE A 2 9.23 11.52 -15.73
N TYR A 3 10.48 11.61 -15.28
CA TYR A 3 11.36 10.45 -15.08
C TYR A 3 11.61 10.27 -13.59
N THR A 4 11.34 9.07 -13.09
CA THR A 4 11.61 8.69 -11.69
C THR A 4 12.83 7.79 -11.65
N MET A 5 13.83 8.15 -10.85
CA MET A 5 15.05 7.35 -10.66
C MET A 5 15.21 6.99 -9.18
N ILE A 6 15.45 5.71 -8.90
CA ILE A 6 15.67 5.19 -7.54
C ILE A 6 17.15 4.79 -7.43
N VAL A 7 17.93 5.52 -6.62
CA VAL A 7 19.37 5.30 -6.43
C VAL A 7 19.74 5.07 -4.96
N GLY A 8 20.86 4.39 -4.73
CA GLY A 8 21.34 4.03 -3.40
C GLY A 8 22.33 2.87 -3.43
N ALA A 9 22.95 2.56 -2.30
CA ALA A 9 23.95 1.49 -2.19
C ALA A 9 23.41 0.11 -2.58
N ASN A 10 24.30 -0.81 -2.96
CA ASN A 10 23.93 -2.20 -3.19
C ASN A 10 23.31 -2.78 -1.90
N ASN A 11 22.27 -3.58 -2.07
CA ASN A 11 21.51 -4.17 -0.97
C ASN A 11 20.71 -3.18 -0.08
N ALA A 12 20.58 -1.91 -0.47
CA ALA A 12 19.77 -0.91 0.25
C ALA A 12 18.24 -1.10 0.12
N GLY A 13 17.77 -2.20 -0.47
CA GLY A 13 16.33 -2.49 -0.62
C GLY A 13 15.64 -1.87 -1.85
N LYS A 14 16.38 -1.28 -2.80
CA LYS A 14 15.80 -0.71 -4.03
C LYS A 14 14.96 -1.71 -4.83
N SER A 15 15.46 -2.93 -5.01
CA SER A 15 14.71 -4.01 -5.67
C SER A 15 13.51 -4.47 -4.84
N ASN A 16 13.61 -4.43 -3.51
CA ASN A 16 12.53 -4.80 -2.61
C ASN A 16 11.37 -3.80 -2.71
N LEU A 17 11.66 -2.50 -2.87
CA LEU A 17 10.64 -1.49 -3.11
C LEU A 17 9.84 -1.78 -4.40
N LEU A 18 10.54 -2.06 -5.51
CA LEU A 18 9.87 -2.40 -6.76
C LEU A 18 9.11 -3.73 -6.65
N ALA A 19 9.67 -4.73 -5.96
CA ALA A 19 8.99 -5.99 -5.71
C ALA A 19 7.72 -5.81 -4.87
N ALA A 20 7.74 -4.94 -3.85
CA ALA A 20 6.57 -4.63 -3.03
C ALA A 20 5.44 -4.01 -3.86
N LEU A 21 5.77 -3.11 -4.81
CA LEU A 21 4.80 -2.56 -5.75
C LEU A 21 4.24 -3.64 -6.69
N ARG A 22 5.09 -4.50 -7.25
CA ARG A 22 4.65 -5.62 -8.10
C ARG A 22 3.76 -6.60 -7.34
N ALA A 23 4.07 -6.86 -6.06
CA ALA A 23 3.26 -7.70 -5.19
C ALA A 23 1.91 -7.04 -4.88
N PHE A 24 1.87 -5.71 -4.72
CA PHE A 24 0.64 -4.95 -4.51
C PHE A 24 -0.34 -5.15 -5.68
N TYR A 25 0.14 -5.13 -6.92
CA TYR A 25 -0.66 -5.34 -8.13
C TYR A 25 -0.85 -6.82 -8.53
N GLU A 26 -0.53 -7.78 -7.67
CA GLU A 26 -0.65 -9.23 -7.94
C GLU A 26 0.21 -9.76 -9.08
N GLU A 27 1.19 -8.99 -9.55
CA GLU A 27 2.11 -9.44 -10.60
C GLU A 27 3.07 -10.52 -10.08
N ILE A 28 3.42 -10.44 -8.79
CA ILE A 28 4.21 -11.45 -8.09
C ILE A 28 3.47 -11.97 -6.86
N LYS A 29 3.60 -13.26 -6.60
CA LYS A 29 2.98 -13.90 -5.44
C LYS A 29 3.88 -13.75 -4.22
N TRP A 30 3.34 -13.14 -3.17
CA TRP A 30 3.99 -13.13 -1.86
C TRP A 30 3.94 -14.50 -1.20
N SER A 31 5.03 -14.88 -0.55
CA SER A 31 5.17 -16.10 0.24
C SER A 31 5.64 -15.80 1.66
N SER A 32 5.54 -16.76 2.56
CA SER A 32 6.06 -16.62 3.93
C SER A 32 7.57 -16.37 3.96
N GLU A 33 8.32 -16.80 2.94
CA GLU A 33 9.77 -16.64 2.84
C GLU A 33 10.19 -15.19 2.54
N ASP A 34 9.28 -14.39 1.99
CA ASP A 34 9.48 -12.98 1.66
C ASP A 34 9.37 -12.08 2.91
N THR A 35 8.93 -12.63 4.04
CA THR A 35 8.84 -11.91 5.31
C THR A 35 10.23 -11.40 5.73
N PRO A 36 10.36 -10.14 6.19
CA PRO A 36 11.62 -9.62 6.69
C PRO A 36 12.24 -10.52 7.77
N LYS A 37 13.43 -11.06 7.49
CA LYS A 37 14.15 -11.96 8.40
C LYS A 37 14.96 -11.22 9.48
N LEU A 38 15.25 -9.94 9.26
CA LEU A 38 16.04 -9.08 10.14
C LEU A 38 15.29 -7.76 10.38
N GLY A 39 15.42 -7.18 11.57
CA GLY A 39 14.84 -5.86 11.88
C GLY A 39 13.31 -5.82 11.90
N LYS A 40 12.65 -6.96 12.18
CA LYS A 40 11.20 -7.07 12.23
C LYS A 40 10.65 -6.24 13.39
N SER A 41 10.07 -5.08 13.09
CA SER A 41 9.41 -4.21 14.08
C SER A 41 7.98 -4.64 14.39
N SER A 42 7.35 -5.41 13.51
CA SER A 42 5.99 -5.90 13.63
C SER A 42 5.85 -7.28 12.98
N ASP A 43 4.93 -8.09 13.50
CA ASP A 43 4.53 -9.35 12.88
C ASP A 43 3.68 -9.20 11.63
N GLU A 44 3.32 -7.97 11.30
CA GLU A 44 2.54 -7.63 10.13
C GLU A 44 3.41 -7.09 9.00
N SER A 45 3.01 -7.35 7.75
CA SER A 45 3.65 -6.83 6.55
C SER A 45 2.56 -6.38 5.59
N TRP A 46 2.61 -5.12 5.16
CA TRP A 46 1.64 -4.52 4.27
C TRP A 46 2.32 -3.53 3.32
N VAL A 47 1.66 -3.26 2.20
CA VAL A 47 1.99 -2.13 1.32
C VAL A 47 0.79 -1.20 1.32
N GLU A 48 1.07 0.09 1.43
CA GLU A 48 0.07 1.15 1.43
C GLU A 48 0.41 2.17 0.36
N LEU A 49 -0.57 2.50 -0.47
CA LEU A 49 -0.46 3.52 -1.51
C LEU A 49 -1.47 4.62 -1.21
N ALA A 50 -1.02 5.88 -1.24
CA ALA A 50 -1.86 7.05 -1.16
C ALA A 50 -2.00 7.67 -2.55
N PHE A 51 -3.23 7.93 -2.95
CA PHE A 51 -3.59 8.51 -4.24
C PHE A 51 -4.27 9.86 -4.00
N VAL A 52 -3.87 10.85 -4.81
CA VAL A 52 -4.64 12.09 -4.97
C VAL A 52 -5.62 11.83 -6.09
N LEU A 53 -6.91 11.87 -5.79
CA LEU A 53 -7.98 11.70 -6.76
C LEU A 53 -8.29 13.04 -7.42
N ASN A 54 -8.70 12.99 -8.69
CA ASN A 54 -9.33 14.13 -9.33
C ASN A 54 -10.85 14.16 -9.07
N ASP A 55 -11.51 15.26 -9.43
CA ASP A 55 -12.93 15.46 -9.15
C ASP A 55 -13.85 14.37 -9.72
N ALA A 56 -13.51 13.80 -10.88
CA ALA A 56 -14.31 12.74 -11.52
C ALA A 56 -14.14 11.40 -10.78
N GLU A 57 -12.91 11.06 -10.39
CA GLU A 57 -12.61 9.88 -9.58
C GLU A 57 -13.23 9.99 -8.18
N TRP A 58 -13.18 11.17 -7.59
CA TRP A 58 -13.83 11.47 -6.32
C TRP A 58 -15.34 11.30 -6.43
N ALA A 59 -15.98 11.88 -7.45
CA ALA A 59 -17.43 11.74 -7.65
C ALA A 59 -17.86 10.26 -7.78
N GLY A 60 -17.06 9.43 -8.47
CA GLY A 60 -17.32 8.01 -8.66
C GLY A 60 -17.07 7.11 -7.44
N LEU A 61 -16.45 7.63 -6.37
CA LEU A 61 -16.20 6.86 -5.15
C LEU A 61 -17.50 6.64 -4.36
N ALA A 62 -17.65 5.49 -3.70
CA ALA A 62 -18.82 5.23 -2.87
C ALA A 62 -18.86 6.17 -1.64
N GLU A 63 -20.04 6.67 -1.28
CA GLU A 63 -20.24 7.66 -0.20
C GLU A 63 -19.66 7.23 1.15
N LYS A 64 -19.71 5.93 1.49
CA LYS A 64 -19.09 5.36 2.70
C LYS A 64 -17.58 5.62 2.83
N TYR A 65 -16.91 5.98 1.74
CA TYR A 65 -15.50 6.33 1.72
C TYR A 65 -15.27 7.84 1.63
N LYS A 66 -16.31 8.65 1.48
CA LYS A 66 -16.26 10.13 1.51
C LYS A 66 -16.64 10.69 2.87
N GLU A 67 -17.33 9.90 3.68
CA GLU A 67 -17.70 10.25 5.05
C GLU A 67 -16.46 10.62 5.86
N ASP A 68 -16.53 11.76 6.54
CA ASP A 68 -15.46 12.30 7.39
C ASP A 68 -14.15 12.71 6.68
N VAL A 69 -14.16 13.00 5.37
CA VAL A 69 -12.91 13.33 4.65
C VAL A 69 -12.94 14.76 4.10
N ALA A 70 -11.92 15.56 4.43
CA ALA A 70 -11.79 16.95 3.94
C ALA A 70 -11.10 17.04 2.57
N ASP A 71 -10.27 16.05 2.22
CA ASP A 71 -9.41 16.07 1.03
C ASP A 71 -9.67 14.88 0.09
N GLN A 72 -9.44 15.06 -1.21
CA GLN A 72 -9.62 14.00 -2.21
C GLN A 72 -8.47 12.96 -2.20
N HIS A 73 -8.10 12.44 -1.02
CA HIS A 73 -7.04 11.46 -0.86
C HIS A 73 -7.58 10.08 -0.54
N LEU A 74 -7.24 9.10 -1.38
CA LEU A 74 -7.57 7.70 -1.18
C LEU A 74 -6.32 6.91 -0.79
N THR A 75 -6.37 6.26 0.36
CA THR A 75 -5.32 5.35 0.81
C THR A 75 -5.81 3.91 0.65
N VAL A 76 -5.01 3.10 -0.05
CA VAL A 76 -5.28 1.68 -0.27
C VAL A 76 -4.18 0.87 0.37
N ARG A 77 -4.55 0.04 1.34
CA ARG A 77 -3.63 -0.84 2.05
C ARG A 77 -3.91 -2.29 1.74
N ARG A 78 -2.85 -3.03 1.42
CA ARG A 78 -2.89 -4.48 1.24
C ARG A 78 -1.98 -5.18 2.24
N TYR A 79 -2.54 -6.15 2.97
CA TYR A 79 -1.80 -6.96 3.92
C TYR A 79 -1.27 -8.24 3.25
N PHE A 80 0.01 -8.53 3.50
CA PHE A 80 0.73 -9.71 3.04
C PHE A 80 1.06 -10.68 4.19
N GLY A 81 1.18 -10.16 5.41
CA GLY A 81 1.30 -10.94 6.62
C GLY A 81 0.58 -10.25 7.77
N SER A 82 -0.21 -11.00 8.54
CA SER A 82 -0.81 -10.56 9.80
C SER A 82 -1.14 -11.80 10.65
N LYS A 83 -1.20 -11.63 11.97
CA LYS A 83 -1.69 -12.67 12.89
C LYS A 83 -3.18 -12.94 12.70
N GLU A 84 -3.92 -11.95 12.20
CA GLU A 84 -5.33 -12.07 11.88
C GLU A 84 -5.50 -12.61 10.45
N LYS A 85 -5.83 -13.90 10.35
CA LYS A 85 -6.00 -14.60 9.05
C LYS A 85 -7.04 -13.95 8.14
N ASP A 86 -8.01 -13.23 8.69
CA ASP A 86 -9.04 -12.53 7.92
C ASP A 86 -8.52 -11.28 7.18
N ARG A 87 -7.37 -10.71 7.59
CA ARG A 87 -6.75 -9.56 6.94
C ARG A 87 -5.89 -9.95 5.73
N VAL A 88 -5.43 -11.20 5.68
CA VAL A 88 -4.58 -11.76 4.62
C VAL A 88 -5.44 -12.61 3.67
N LYS A 89 -6.53 -12.03 3.15
CA LYS A 89 -7.27 -12.62 2.04
C LYS A 89 -6.76 -12.01 0.74
N SER A 90 -6.63 -12.83 -0.31
CA SER A 90 -6.11 -12.44 -1.63
C SER A 90 -6.77 -11.16 -2.17
N THR A 91 -8.03 -10.90 -1.81
CA THR A 91 -8.85 -9.77 -2.26
C THR A 91 -9.09 -8.68 -1.20
N CYS A 92 -8.51 -8.78 0.00
CA CYS A 92 -8.72 -7.79 1.07
C CYS A 92 -7.79 -6.58 0.88
N GLN A 93 -8.27 -5.62 0.08
CA GLN A 93 -7.75 -4.25 0.09
C GLN A 93 -8.58 -3.43 1.07
N VAL A 94 -7.91 -2.83 2.05
CA VAL A 94 -8.53 -1.90 2.98
C VAL A 94 -8.44 -0.52 2.36
N PHE A 95 -9.60 0.02 1.97
CA PHE A 95 -9.74 1.39 1.49
C PHE A 95 -9.99 2.29 2.69
N ARG A 96 -9.16 3.32 2.84
CA ARG A 96 -9.34 4.40 3.80
C ARG A 96 -9.17 5.71 3.05
N ALA A 97 -10.18 6.55 3.05
CA ALA A 97 -9.97 7.93 2.70
C ALA A 97 -9.36 8.64 3.92
N SER A 98 -8.28 9.39 3.70
CA SER A 98 -7.47 9.92 4.80
C SER A 98 -7.98 11.28 5.25
N ARG A 99 -8.11 11.48 6.57
CA ARG A 99 -7.95 12.80 7.19
C ARG A 99 -6.45 13.02 7.37
N ASP A 100 -5.90 14.04 6.72
CA ASP A 100 -4.54 14.54 6.89
C ASP A 100 -3.40 13.52 6.62
N ILE A 101 -2.70 13.69 5.49
CA ILE A 101 -1.30 13.25 5.39
C ILE A 101 -0.49 14.24 6.24
N ALA A 102 -0.51 14.05 7.55
CA ALA A 102 0.42 14.73 8.44
C ALA A 102 1.81 14.14 8.21
N ALA A 103 2.68 14.98 7.65
CA ALA A 103 4.11 14.76 7.45
C ALA A 103 4.85 14.51 8.77
#